data_AF-A0A3L5TT60-F1
#
_entry.id   AF-A0A3L5TT60-F1
#
_cell.length_a   1.000
_cell.length_b   1.000
_cell.length_c   1.000
_cell.angle_alpha   90.00
_cell.angle_beta   90.00
_cell.angle_gamma   90.00
#
_symmetry.space_group_name_H-M   'P 1'
#
loop_
_entity.id
_entity.type
_entity.pdbx_description
1 polymer ?
#
loop_
_entity_poly.entity_id
_entity_poly.type
_entity_poly.pdbx_seq_one_letter_code
_entity_poly.pdbx_strand_id
1 'polypeptide(L)'
;MKNGKKTRIYAREEVIISAGVFGSPKLLLLSGVGPRHHLEKLKIPLKADLPVGEGMQYHMQYYFQYSISTPINMNQDKAIDQQSIMDYVFYKKGI
;
A
#
# COMPACT_ATOMS: atom_id res chain seq x y z
N MET A 1 -13.86 -13.23 -8.10
CA MET A 1 -14.28 -13.84 -9.38
C MET A 1 -13.37 -15.03 -9.63
N LYS A 2 -13.90 -16.22 -9.85
CA LYS A 2 -13.09 -17.38 -10.25
C LYS A 2 -13.33 -17.58 -11.75
N ASN A 3 -12.29 -17.45 -12.57
CA ASN A 3 -12.36 -17.57 -14.03
C ASN A 3 -13.40 -16.62 -14.67
N GLY A 4 -13.43 -15.36 -14.25
CA GLY A 4 -14.38 -14.37 -14.78
C GLY A 4 -15.85 -14.55 -14.32
N LYS A 5 -16.17 -15.64 -13.61
CA LYS A 5 -17.52 -15.91 -13.14
C LYS A 5 -17.76 -15.30 -11.76
N LYS A 6 -18.96 -14.71 -11.59
CA LYS A 6 -19.46 -14.28 -10.27
C LYS A 6 -19.81 -15.52 -9.45
N THR A 7 -19.39 -15.52 -8.19
CA THR A 7 -19.64 -16.61 -7.24
C THR A 7 -20.24 -16.01 -5.98
N ARG A 8 -21.20 -16.70 -5.37
CA ARG A 8 -21.71 -16.39 -4.02
C ARG A 8 -21.12 -17.40 -3.05
N ILE A 9 -20.60 -16.91 -1.93
CA ILE A 9 -20.03 -17.71 -0.84
C ILE A 9 -20.74 -17.27 0.43
N TYR A 10 -21.01 -18.22 1.33
CA TYR A 10 -21.72 -17.99 2.58
C TYR A 10 -20.80 -18.38 3.74
N ALA A 11 -20.92 -17.68 4.87
CA ALA A 11 -20.30 -18.03 6.13
C ALA A 11 -21.38 -18.51 7.11
N ARG A 12 -21.05 -19.45 8.00
CA ARG A 12 -21.99 -19.98 9.01
C ARG A 12 -22.21 -19.00 10.16
N GLU A 13 -21.13 -18.38 10.61
CA GLU A 13 -21.13 -17.47 11.75
C GLU A 13 -21.04 -16.02 11.26
N GLU A 14 -19.86 -15.60 10.80
CA GLU A 14 -19.57 -14.19 10.52
C GLU A 14 -18.70 -14.01 9.27
N VAL A 15 -18.74 -12.79 8.73
CA VAL A 15 -17.89 -12.34 7.62
C VAL A 15 -17.00 -11.21 8.12
N ILE A 16 -15.69 -11.43 8.13
CA ILE A 16 -14.69 -10.41 8.51
C ILE A 16 -14.20 -9.71 7.24
N ILE A 17 -14.31 -8.38 7.20
CA ILE A 17 -13.81 -7.57 6.08
C ILE A 17 -12.40 -7.09 6.39
N SER A 18 -11.43 -7.56 5.59
CA SER A 18 -10.00 -7.22 5.75
C SER A 18 -9.39 -6.68 4.45
N ALA A 19 -10.15 -5.88 3.68
CA ALA A 19 -9.72 -5.36 2.38
C ALA A 19 -8.90 -4.05 2.46
N GLY A 20 -8.32 -3.77 3.62
CA GLY A 20 -7.52 -2.56 3.89
C GLY A 20 -8.35 -1.26 3.95
N VAL A 21 -7.66 -0.13 4.13
CA VAL A 21 -8.26 1.20 4.36
C VAL A 21 -9.10 1.69 3.18
N PHE A 22 -8.80 1.27 1.95
CA PHE A 22 -9.58 1.65 0.76
C PHE A 22 -10.63 0.62 0.39
N GLY A 23 -10.30 -0.68 0.47
CA GLY A 23 -11.19 -1.75 0.02
C GLY A 23 -12.35 -2.01 0.99
N SER A 24 -12.09 -1.95 2.29
CA SER A 24 -13.12 -2.24 3.32
C SER A 24 -14.29 -1.24 3.30
N PRO A 25 -14.07 0.10 3.34
CA PRO A 25 -15.18 1.04 3.24
C PRO A 25 -15.91 0.95 1.90
N LYS A 26 -15.20 0.70 0.79
CA LYS A 26 -15.83 0.48 -0.52
C LYS A 26 -16.76 -0.74 -0.53
N LEU A 27 -16.35 -1.85 0.07
CA LEU A 27 -17.20 -3.06 0.17
C LEU A 27 -18.44 -2.81 1.02
N LEU A 28 -18.30 -2.09 2.15
CA LEU A 28 -19.42 -1.73 3.03
C LEU A 28 -20.42 -0.81 2.31
N LEU A 29 -19.93 0.26 1.66
CA LEU A 29 -20.76 1.19 0.89
C LEU A 29 -21.55 0.46 -0.22
N LEU A 30 -20.88 -0.37 -1.01
CA LEU A 30 -21.53 -1.18 -2.06
C LEU A 30 -22.51 -2.22 -1.50
N SER A 31 -22.40 -2.55 -0.21
CA SER A 31 -23.30 -3.46 0.48
C SER A 31 -24.48 -2.76 1.16
N GLY A 32 -24.58 -1.43 1.04
CA GLY A 32 -25.63 -0.60 1.63
C GLY A 32 -25.34 -0.13 3.07
N VAL A 33 -24.08 -0.19 3.52
CA VAL A 33 -23.65 0.26 4.85
C VAL A 33 -22.76 1.49 4.70
N GLY A 34 -23.25 2.66 5.09
CA GLY A 34 -22.55 3.94 4.94
C GLY A 34 -23.49 5.15 5.01
N PRO A 35 -23.00 6.38 4.74
CA PRO A 35 -23.81 7.58 4.92
C PRO A 35 -25.02 7.58 3.98
N ARG A 36 -26.23 7.74 4.53
CA ARG A 36 -27.50 7.68 3.78
C ARG A 36 -27.48 8.53 2.51
N HIS A 37 -27.10 9.81 2.63
CA HIS A 37 -27.11 10.75 1.50
C HIS A 37 -26.19 10.28 0.35
N HIS A 38 -25.05 9.66 0.68
CA HIS A 38 -24.11 9.12 -0.30
C HIS A 38 -24.74 7.91 -1.01
N LEU A 39 -25.31 6.97 -0.24
CA LEU A 39 -25.95 5.78 -0.79
C LEU A 39 -27.16 6.11 -1.68
N GLU A 40 -28.00 7.07 -1.26
CA GLU A 40 -29.16 7.56 -2.01
C GLU A 40 -28.75 8.18 -3.36
N LYS A 41 -27.69 9.02 -3.37
CA LYS A 41 -27.14 9.60 -4.60
C LYS A 41 -26.71 8.54 -5.62
N LEU A 42 -26.23 7.40 -5.15
CA LEU A 42 -25.79 6.27 -5.97
C LEU A 42 -26.88 5.20 -6.20
N LYS A 43 -28.11 5.44 -5.72
CA LYS A 43 -29.24 4.49 -5.79
C LYS A 43 -28.91 3.13 -5.17
N ILE A 44 -28.10 3.11 -4.11
CA ILE A 44 -27.78 1.90 -3.34
C ILE A 44 -28.79 1.80 -2.19
N PRO A 45 -29.50 0.67 -2.02
CA PRO A 45 -30.41 0.48 -0.89
C PRO A 45 -29.69 0.62 0.45
N LEU A 46 -30.23 1.45 1.33
CA LEU A 46 -29.69 1.64 2.67
C LEU A 46 -30.01 0.43 3.54
N LYS A 47 -28.97 -0.18 4.12
CA LYS A 47 -29.07 -1.17 5.20
C LYS A 47 -28.73 -0.58 6.55
N ALA A 48 -27.71 0.27 6.62
CA ALA A 48 -27.31 0.95 7.86
C ALA A 48 -26.65 2.29 7.53
N ASP A 49 -27.06 3.34 8.27
CA ASP A 49 -26.54 4.70 8.14
C ASP A 49 -25.38 4.90 9.13
N LEU A 50 -24.15 4.81 8.63
CA LEU A 50 -22.91 4.86 9.41
C LEU A 50 -21.86 5.72 8.68
N PRO A 51 -20.91 6.38 9.38
CA PRO A 51 -19.89 7.24 8.76
C PRO A 51 -18.76 6.44 8.08
N VAL A 52 -19.11 5.51 7.19
CA VAL A 52 -18.16 4.64 6.47
C VAL A 52 -17.41 5.45 5.41
N GLY A 53 -16.09 5.34 5.40
CA GLY A 53 -15.22 6.03 4.45
C GLY A 53 -14.78 7.42 4.93
N GLU A 54 -15.21 7.84 6.11
CA GLU A 54 -14.76 9.05 6.78
C GLU A 54 -13.57 8.78 7.72
N GLY A 55 -12.86 9.83 8.14
CA GLY A 55 -11.81 9.73 9.16
C GLY A 55 -10.51 9.06 8.70
N MET A 56 -10.25 8.98 7.39
CA MET A 56 -8.98 8.47 6.88
C MET A 56 -7.81 9.35 7.35
N GLN A 57 -6.84 8.72 8.01
CA GLN A 57 -5.60 9.35 8.45
C GLN A 57 -4.42 8.76 7.66
N TYR A 58 -3.45 9.61 7.36
CA TYR A 58 -2.20 9.19 6.74
C TYR A 58 -1.05 10.01 7.33
N HIS A 59 0.11 9.39 7.45
CA HIS A 59 1.32 10.08 7.89
C HIS A 59 1.91 10.85 6.73
N MET A 60 1.87 12.18 6.80
CA MET A 60 2.49 13.03 5.78
C MET A 60 3.99 12.76 5.73
N GLN A 61 4.52 12.47 4.53
CA GLN A 61 5.94 12.27 4.31
C GLN A 61 6.51 13.45 3.52
N TYR A 62 7.68 13.92 3.94
CA TYR A 62 8.45 14.93 3.23
C TYR A 62 9.73 14.29 2.69
N TYR A 63 9.99 14.50 1.41
CA TYR A 63 11.21 14.06 0.75
C TYR A 63 12.13 15.25 0.60
N PHE A 64 13.29 15.21 1.25
CA PHE A 64 14.34 16.20 1.07
C PHE A 64 15.41 15.60 0.16
N GLN A 65 15.62 16.24 -0.99
CA GLN A 65 16.68 15.89 -1.91
C GLN A 65 17.83 16.89 -1.75
N TYR A 66 19.04 16.38 -1.56
CA TYR A 66 20.25 17.18 -1.44
C TYR A 66 21.23 16.74 -2.53
N SER A 67 21.82 17.72 -3.21
CA SER A 67 22.99 17.47 -4.05
C SER A 67 24.22 17.37 -3.15
N ILE A 68 24.96 16.28 -3.29
CA ILE A 68 26.23 16.08 -2.59
C ILE A 68 27.36 16.21 -3.60
N SER A 69 28.35 17.03 -3.29
CA SER A 69 29.55 17.22 -4.12
C SER A 69 30.50 16.02 -4.06
N THR A 70 30.43 15.25 -2.97
CA THR A 70 31.24 14.05 -2.76
C THR A 70 30.39 12.83 -3.11
N PRO A 71 30.84 11.94 -4.01
CA PRO A 71 30.13 10.70 -4.27
C PRO A 71 30.14 9.85 -2.99
N ILE A 72 28.97 9.63 -2.38
CA ILE A 72 28.79 8.50 -1.47
C ILE A 72 28.91 7.23 -2.30
N ASN A 73 29.81 6.33 -1.90
CA ASN A 73 29.88 4.96 -2.43
C ASN A 73 28.60 4.21 -2.04
N MET A 74 27.47 4.52 -2.68
CA MET A 74 26.36 3.58 -2.76
C MET A 74 26.75 2.54 -3.80
N ASN A 75 27.57 1.59 -3.37
CA ASN A 75 28.09 0.51 -4.21
C ASN A 75 26.96 -0.45 -4.57
N GLN A 76 26.35 -0.24 -5.73
CA GLN A 76 25.89 -1.39 -6.50
C GLN A 76 26.92 -1.79 -7.57
N ASP A 77 27.79 -0.87 -8.01
CA ASP A 77 28.76 -1.15 -9.09
C ASP A 77 30.23 -1.35 -8.65
N LYS A 78 30.65 -0.96 -7.43
CA LYS A 78 32.07 -1.15 -7.01
C LYS A 78 32.40 -2.49 -6.38
N ALA A 79 31.41 -3.38 -6.17
CA ALA A 79 31.70 -4.70 -5.60
C ALA A 79 32.54 -5.59 -6.54
N ILE A 80 32.70 -5.22 -7.81
CA ILE A 80 33.29 -6.07 -8.86
C ILE A 80 34.31 -5.32 -9.75
N ASP A 81 34.82 -4.18 -9.29
CA ASP A 81 35.88 -3.46 -9.99
C ASP A 81 37.25 -4.09 -9.69
N GLN A 82 38.02 -4.40 -10.74
CA GLN A 82 39.32 -5.09 -10.62
C GLN A 82 40.33 -4.29 -9.80
N GLN A 83 40.30 -2.96 -9.89
CA GLN A 83 41.22 -2.11 -9.13
C GLN A 83 40.88 -2.16 -7.63
N SER A 84 39.59 -2.11 -7.31
CA SER A 84 39.09 -2.23 -5.93
C SER A 84 39.46 -3.59 -5.30
N ILE A 85 39.49 -4.67 -6.09
CA ILE A 85 39.94 -6.00 -5.63
C ILE A 85 41.45 -6.02 -5.37
N MET A 86 42.26 -5.43 -6.25
CA MET A 86 43.72 -5.38 -6.09
C MET A 86 44.13 -4.55 -4.88
N ASP A 87 43.47 -3.43 -4.64
CA ASP A 87 43.77 -2.57 -3.49
C ASP A 87 43.40 -3.25 -2.15
N TYR A 88 42.34 -4.07 -2.12
CA TYR A 88 42.01 -4.88 -0.94
C TYR A 88 43.05 -6.00 -0.71
N VAL A 89 43.47 -6.70 -1.76
CA VAL A 89 44.40 -7.83 -1.64
C VAL A 89 45.78 -7.38 -1.17
N PHE A 90 46.30 -6.28 -1.71
CA PHE A 90 47.67 -5.84 -1.41
C PHE A 90 47.75 -4.85 -0.25
N TYR A 91 46.69 -4.07 0.00
CA TYR A 91 46.72 -2.99 0.99
C TYR A 91 45.64 -3.11 2.05
N LYS A 92 44.84 -4.20 2.05
CA LYS A 92 43.75 -4.49 3.02
C LYS A 92 42.76 -3.34 3.21
N LYS A 93 42.56 -2.54 2.16
CA LYS A 93 41.68 -1.39 2.20
C LYS A 93 40.31 -1.78 1.65
N GLY A 94 39.29 -1.80 2.51
CA GLY A 94 37.90 -2.10 2.13
C GLY A 94 37.27 -0.96 1.32
N ILE A 95 36.19 -1.29 0.60
CA ILE A 95 35.42 -0.36 -0.24
C ILE A 95 34.61 0.65 0.58
#